data_AF-A0A6L7AAR7-F1
#
_entry.id   AF-A0A6L7AAR7-F1
#
_cell.length_a   1.000
_cell.length_b   1.000
_cell.length_c   1.000
_cell.angle_alpha   90.00
_cell.angle_beta   90.00
_cell.angle_gamma   90.00
#
_symmetry.space_group_name_H-M   'P 1'
#
loop_
_entity.id
_entity.type
_entity.pdbx_description
1 polymer ?
#
loop_
_entity_poly.entity_id
_entity_poly.type
_entity_poly.pdbx_seq_one_letter_code
_entity_poly.pdbx_strand_id
1 'polypeptide(L)' 'MATFDNRGYNIGEIVDKDHLNIARTTFDKHIRHDKSFPKPYINTGNAVMYWGTRIQYWLDKKSGR' A
#
# COMPACT_ATOMS: atom_id res chain seq x y z
N MET A 1 7.84 5.04 12.68
CA MET A 1 7.10 4.09 11.82
C MET A 1 6.23 4.94 10.94
N ALA A 2 6.38 4.86 9.63
CA ALA A 2 5.54 5.61 8.72
C ALA A 2 4.09 5.19 8.89
N THR A 3 3.23 6.16 9.17
CA THR A 3 1.78 5.94 9.28
C THR A 3 1.12 6.53 8.06
N PHE A 4 0.25 5.76 7.42
CA PHE A 4 -0.52 6.29 6.30
C PHE A 4 -1.73 7.08 6.78
N ASP A 5 -1.81 8.35 6.37
CA ASP A 5 -2.96 9.21 6.66
C ASP A 5 -4.23 8.78 5.90
N ASN A 6 -5.37 9.37 6.26
CA ASN A 6 -6.65 9.18 5.57
C ASN A 6 -6.71 9.95 4.23
N ARG A 7 -5.80 9.63 3.32
CA ARG A 7 -5.75 10.15 1.94
C ARG A 7 -5.39 9.06 0.94
N GLY A 8 -5.45 9.43 -0.33
CA GLY A 8 -4.98 8.61 -1.44
C GLY A 8 -3.46 8.62 -1.54
N TYR A 9 -2.89 7.43 -1.73
CA TYR A 9 -1.47 7.25 -2.02
C TYR A 9 -1.31 6.46 -3.31
N ASN A 10 -0.41 6.93 -4.18
CA ASN A 10 0.04 6.14 -5.31
C ASN A 10 1.11 5.12 -4.89
N ILE A 11 1.39 4.13 -5.74
CA ILE A 11 2.37 3.07 -5.45
C ILE A 11 3.76 3.65 -5.13
N GLY A 12 4.17 4.71 -5.83
CA GLY A 12 5.45 5.37 -5.62
C GLY A 12 5.59 5.97 -4.22
N GLU A 13 4.56 6.69 -3.74
CA GLU A 13 4.51 7.19 -2.36
C GLU A 13 4.52 6.03 -1.36
N ILE A 14 3.76 4.97 -1.60
CA ILE A 14 3.67 3.84 -0.64
C ILE A 14 5.01 3.14 -0.43
N VAL A 15 5.79 2.97 -1.51
CA VAL A 15 7.06 2.25 -1.46
C VAL A 15 8.27 3.16 -1.21
N ASP A 16 8.05 4.48 -1.08
CA ASP A 16 9.12 5.44 -0.86
C ASP A 16 9.84 5.22 0.49
N LYS A 17 10.95 5.94 0.67
CA LYS A 17 11.78 5.85 1.87
C LYS A 17 11.08 6.34 3.14
N ASP A 18 10.10 7.22 3.00
CA ASP A 18 9.36 7.84 4.09
C ASP A 18 8.19 6.96 4.54
N HIS A 19 7.79 5.96 3.73
CA HIS A 19 6.73 4.99 3.99
C HIS A 19 7.27 3.58 4.24
N LEU A 20 7.07 2.66 3.29
CA LEU A 20 7.46 1.25 3.47
C LEU A 20 8.95 1.02 3.23
N ASN A 21 9.62 1.90 2.50
CA ASN A 21 11.02 1.77 2.08
C ASN A 21 11.32 0.38 1.48
N ILE A 22 10.48 -0.04 0.53
CA ILE A 22 10.63 -1.33 -0.16
C ILE A 22 10.72 -1.12 -1.68
N ALA A 23 11.24 -2.12 -2.39
CA ALA A 23 11.19 -2.10 -3.84
C ALA A 23 9.73 -2.24 -4.35
N ARG A 24 9.40 -1.54 -5.44
CA ARG A 24 8.10 -1.69 -6.13
C ARG A 24 7.80 -3.13 -6.52
N THR A 25 8.80 -3.89 -6.94
CA THR A 25 8.65 -5.31 -7.27
C THR A 25 8.22 -6.17 -6.08
N THR A 26 8.66 -5.82 -4.87
CA THR A 26 8.20 -6.46 -3.62
C THR A 26 6.75 -6.10 -3.33
N PHE A 27 6.37 -4.83 -3.52
CA PHE A 27 4.99 -4.40 -3.39
C PHE A 27 4.06 -5.10 -4.39
N ASP A 28 4.47 -5.26 -5.64
CA ASP A 28 3.71 -5.98 -6.68
C ASP A 28 3.51 -7.46 -6.31
N LYS A 29 4.46 -8.09 -5.62
CA LYS A 29 4.27 -9.46 -5.09
C LYS A 29 3.14 -9.51 -4.05
N HIS A 30 3.00 -8.50 -3.20
CA HIS A 30 1.87 -8.42 -2.27
C HIS A 30 0.55 -8.31 -3.02
N ILE A 31 0.47 -7.45 -4.03
CA ILE A 31 -0.74 -7.33 -4.87
C ILE A 31 -1.13 -8.69 -5.50
N ARG A 32 -0.14 -9.46 -5.98
CA ARG A 32 -0.40 -10.73 -6.70
C ARG A 32 -0.69 -11.92 -5.79
N HIS A 33 0.01 -12.02 -4.66
CA HIS A 33 -0.01 -13.24 -3.84
C HIS A 33 -0.79 -13.10 -2.54
N ASP A 34 -1.01 -11.86 -2.06
CA ASP A 34 -1.68 -11.63 -0.79
C ASP A 34 -3.17 -11.32 -1.03
N LYS A 35 -4.02 -12.31 -0.75
CA LYS A 35 -5.49 -12.17 -0.88
C LYS A 35 -6.08 -11.13 0.07
N SER A 36 -5.37 -10.80 1.16
CA SER A 36 -5.79 -9.78 2.12
C SER A 36 -5.29 -8.38 1.77
N PHE A 37 -4.52 -8.26 0.68
CA PHE A 37 -3.99 -6.98 0.24
C PHE A 37 -5.12 -6.02 -0.14
N PRO A 38 -5.05 -4.73 0.27
CA PRO A 38 -6.06 -3.74 -0.03
C PRO A 38 -6.27 -3.60 -1.54
N LYS A 39 -7.54 -3.59 -1.96
CA LYS A 39 -7.86 -3.22 -3.34
C LYS A 39 -7.65 -1.70 -3.53
N PRO A 40 -7.08 -1.27 -4.65
CA PRO A 40 -6.99 0.15 -4.98
C PRO A 40 -8.40 0.73 -5.12
N TYR A 41 -8.58 2.00 -4.77
CA TYR A 41 -9.86 2.71 -4.93
C TYR A 41 -9.93 3.47 -6.25
N ILE A 42 -8.78 3.74 -6.87
CA ILE A 42 -8.66 4.18 -8.26
C ILE A 42 -7.76 3.18 -8.97
N ASN A 43 -8.24 2.63 -10.09
CA ASN A 43 -7.49 1.74 -10.97
C ASN A 43 -7.92 1.97 -12.42
N THR A 44 -7.67 3.16 -12.94
CA THR A 44 -8.15 3.58 -14.27
C THR A 44 -6.99 4.13 -15.08
N GLY A 45 -6.80 3.58 -16.28
CA GLY A 45 -5.69 3.95 -17.16
C GLY A 45 -4.34 3.72 -16.48
N ASN A 46 -3.57 4.79 -16.31
CA ASN A 46 -2.25 4.78 -15.67
C ASN A 46 -2.28 5.18 -14.18
N ALA A 47 -3.46 5.47 -13.63
CA ALA A 47 -3.61 5.89 -12.23
C ALA A 47 -4.04 4.71 -11.36
N VAL A 48 -3.17 4.36 -10.40
CA VAL A 48 -3.47 3.39 -9.35
C VAL A 48 -3.26 4.07 -7.99
N MET A 49 -4.32 4.17 -7.20
CA MET A 49 -4.28 4.76 -5.87
C MET A 49 -4.93 3.87 -4.82
N TYR A 50 -4.34 3.88 -3.63
CA TYR A 50 -4.78 3.12 -2.47
C TYR A 50 -5.13 4.08 -1.33
N TRP A 51 -6.14 3.70 -0.55
CA TRP A 51 -6.44 4.42 0.68
C TRP A 51 -5.37 4.12 1.71
N GLY A 52 -4.73 5.17 2.23
CA GLY A 52 -3.68 5.04 3.23
C GLY A 52 -4.13 4.23 4.44
N THR A 53 -5.31 4.52 4.97
CA THR A 53 -5.93 3.77 6.08
C THR A 53 -6.05 2.26 5.83
N ARG A 54 -6.30 1.82 4.59
CA ARG A 54 -6.38 0.39 4.26
C ARG A 54 -4.99 -0.25 4.17
N ILE A 55 -4.01 0.48 3.64
CA ILE A 55 -2.62 0.03 3.62
C ILE A 55 -2.11 -0.10 5.05
N GLN A 56 -2.35 0.90 5.90
CA GLN A 56 -2.01 0.86 7.32
C GLN A 56 -2.65 -0.34 8.03
N TYR A 57 -3.96 -0.54 7.86
CA TYR A 57 -4.67 -1.67 8.47
C TYR A 57 -4.09 -3.03 8.05
N TRP A 58 -3.73 -3.17 6.77
CA TRP A 58 -3.08 -4.39 6.26
C TRP A 58 -1.68 -4.60 6.89
N LEU A 59 -0.92 -3.54 7.08
CA LEU A 59 0.38 -3.60 7.77
C LEU A 59 0.23 -3.98 9.23
N ASP A 60 -0.71 -3.36 9.94
CA ASP A 60 -0.98 -3.61 11.36
C ASP A 60 -1.33 -5.10 11.55
N LYS A 61 -2.25 -5.61 10.72
CA LYS A 61 -2.66 -7.03 10.72
C LYS A 61 -1.49 -7.99 10.43
N LYS A 62 -0.56 -7.61 9.54
CA LYS A 62 0.64 -8.41 9.26
C LYS A 62 1.66 -8.38 10.38
N SER A 63 1.78 -7.25 11.05
CA SER A 63 2.71 -7.07 12.17
C SER A 63 2.22 -7.70 13.47
N GLY A 64 1.00 -8.24 13.49
CA GLY A 64 0.39 -8.86 14.67
C GLY A 64 -0.03 -7.83 15.73
N ARG A 65 -0.24 -6.57 15.33
CA ARG A 65 -0.74 -5.49 16.18
C ARG A 65 -2.25 -5.38 16.09
#